data_AF-A0A1E4CHT3-F1
#
_entry.id   AF-A0A1E4CHT3-F1
#
_cell.length_a   1.000
_cell.length_b   1.000
_cell.length_c   1.000
_cell.angle_alpha   90.00
_cell.angle_beta   90.00
_cell.angle_gamma   90.00
#
_symmetry.space_group_name_H-M   'P 1'
#
loop_
_entity.id
_entity.type
_entity.pdbx_description
1 polymer ?
#
loop_
_entity_poly.entity_id
_entity_poly.type
_entity_poly.pdbx_seq_one_letter_code
_entity_poly.pdbx_strand_id
1 'polypeptide(L)'
;MRLWRNLNTAVAFVRQELGLPRFEVDAVGHDPSAIERRRPDAAARQRQAHEAIEHDRWFREQIEVALREADDPNSEWVPHEVVKQDMARQRAELLARIKGDAE
;
A
#
# COMPACT_ATOMS: atom_id res chain seq x y z
N MET A 1 16.79 -13.15 24.01
CA MET A 1 17.76 -13.79 23.08
C MET A 1 17.77 -13.01 21.78
N ARG A 2 18.91 -12.43 21.39
CA ARG A 2 19.04 -11.71 20.11
C ARG A 2 19.33 -12.75 19.02
N LEU A 3 18.56 -12.71 17.93
CA LEU A 3 18.69 -13.63 16.80
C LEU A 3 19.12 -12.85 15.58
N TRP A 4 20.23 -13.26 14.97
CA TRP A 4 20.78 -12.61 13.78
C TRP A 4 20.44 -13.43 12.53
N ARG A 5 20.06 -12.74 11.45
CA ARG A 5 19.78 -13.35 10.14
C ARG A 5 21.04 -13.67 9.34
N ASN A 6 22.15 -13.01 9.67
CA ASN A 6 23.41 -13.16 8.97
C ASN A 6 24.53 -13.34 10.01
N LEU A 7 25.59 -14.06 9.63
CA LEU A 7 26.73 -14.28 10.51
C LEU A 7 27.57 -12.99 10.65
N ASN A 8 27.67 -12.18 9.60
CA ASN A 8 28.51 -10.98 9.59
C ASN A 8 28.08 -9.92 10.61
N THR A 9 26.77 -9.69 10.80
CA THR A 9 26.28 -8.75 11.82
C THR A 9 26.46 -9.33 13.22
N ALA A 10 26.37 -10.65 13.40
CA ALA A 10 26.70 -11.28 14.68
C ALA A 10 28.20 -11.13 15.01
N VAL A 11 29.08 -11.38 14.04
CA VAL A 11 30.54 -11.20 14.18
C VAL A 11 30.89 -9.74 14.49
N ALA A 12 30.28 -8.78 13.80
CA ALA A 12 30.50 -7.35 14.05
C ALA A 12 30.12 -6.97 15.48
N PHE A 13 28.97 -7.45 15.96
CA PHE A 13 28.53 -7.22 17.33
C PHE A 13 29.53 -7.78 18.36
N VAL A 14 29.97 -9.02 18.18
CA VAL A 14 30.94 -9.66 19.10
C VAL A 14 32.26 -8.88 19.13
N ARG A 15 32.72 -8.38 17.98
CA ARG A 15 33.98 -7.63 17.90
C ARG A 15 33.86 -6.21 18.46
N GLN A 16 32.76 -5.52 18.18
CA GLN A 16 32.61 -4.08 18.47
C GLN A 16 32.04 -3.83 19.87
N GLU A 17 31.03 -4.60 20.26
CA GLU A 17 30.27 -4.35 21.50
C GLU A 17 30.78 -5.22 22.65
N LEU A 18 31.17 -6.48 22.35
CA LEU A 18 31.72 -7.39 23.37
C LEU A 18 33.25 -7.33 23.45
N GLY A 19 33.91 -6.65 22.50
CA GLY A 19 35.35 -6.47 22.50
C GLY A 19 36.16 -7.77 22.35
N LEU A 20 35.56 -8.84 21.85
CA LEU A 20 36.23 -10.13 21.66
C LEU A 20 36.81 -10.21 20.24
N PRO A 21 38.14 -10.09 20.07
CA PRO A 21 38.75 -10.03 18.74
C PRO A 21 38.81 -11.40 18.05
N ARG A 22 38.77 -12.50 18.81
CA ARG A 22 38.76 -13.87 18.33
C ARG A 22 37.78 -14.70 19.14
N PHE A 23 36.97 -15.50 18.45
CA PHE A 23 36.05 -16.45 19.05
C PHE A 23 35.86 -17.63 18.08
N GLU A 24 35.44 -18.78 18.63
CA GLU A 24 35.17 -19.99 17.87
C GLU A 24 33.69 -20.34 18.02
N VAL A 25 33.07 -20.79 16.93
CA VAL A 25 31.64 -21.13 16.89
C VAL A 25 31.52 -22.63 16.68
N ASP A 26 30.94 -23.32 17.65
CA ASP A 26 30.52 -24.70 17.49
C ASP A 26 29.13 -24.76 16.84
N ALA A 27 29.06 -25.40 15.68
CA ALA A 27 27.84 -25.57 14.90
C ALA A 27 27.41 -27.05 14.80
N VAL A 28 28.02 -27.97 15.56
CA VAL A 28 27.76 -29.42 15.46
C VAL A 28 26.29 -29.77 15.72
N GLY A 29 25.60 -29.00 16.57
CA GLY A 29 24.16 -29.13 16.83
C GLY A 29 23.27 -28.11 16.11
N HIS A 30 23.80 -27.39 15.11
CA HIS A 30 23.05 -26.31 14.45
C HIS A 30 22.07 -26.88 13.42
N ASP A 31 20.78 -26.81 13.72
CA ASP A 31 19.70 -27.10 12.77
C ASP A 31 19.18 -25.79 12.13
N PRO A 32 19.46 -25.53 10.84
CA PRO A 32 18.98 -24.34 10.15
C PRO A 32 17.46 -24.35 9.91
N SER A 33 16.81 -25.53 9.96
CA SER A 33 15.36 -25.69 9.75
C SER A 33 14.55 -25.45 11.03
N ALA A 34 15.17 -25.54 12.21
CA ALA A 34 14.54 -25.22 13.49
C ALA A 34 14.15 -23.73 13.63
N ILE A 35 14.64 -22.87 12.71
CA ILE A 35 14.37 -21.43 12.67
C ILE A 35 13.49 -21.08 11.46
N GLU A 36 12.54 -21.92 11.08
CA GLU A 36 11.49 -21.51 10.15
C GLU A 36 10.45 -20.61 10.86
N ARG A 37 10.76 -19.33 11.02
CA ARG A 37 9.69 -18.33 11.13
C ARG A 37 9.14 -18.04 9.74
N ARG A 38 8.24 -18.92 9.28
CA ARG A 38 7.35 -18.64 8.15
C ARG A 38 6.61 -17.35 8.48
N ARG A 39 6.92 -16.25 7.77
CA ARG A 39 6.20 -14.98 7.91
C ARG A 39 5.22 -14.86 6.75
N PRO A 40 4.00 -15.39 6.84
CA PRO A 40 3.04 -15.42 5.74
C PRO A 40 2.47 -14.04 5.33
N ASP A 41 3.08 -12.92 5.74
CA ASP A 41 2.46 -11.59 5.65
C ASP A 41 3.46 -10.43 5.40
N ALA A 42 4.59 -10.70 4.74
CA ALA A 42 5.44 -9.62 4.25
C ALA A 42 5.03 -9.18 2.83
N ALA A 43 4.74 -10.16 1.96
CA ALA A 43 4.36 -9.92 0.58
C ALA A 43 2.98 -9.28 0.43
N ALA A 44 2.01 -9.61 1.30
CA ALA A 44 0.69 -8.99 1.29
C ALA A 44 0.76 -7.51 1.73
N ARG A 45 1.46 -7.22 2.83
CA ARG A 45 1.72 -5.82 3.26
C ARG A 45 2.50 -5.01 2.23
N GLN A 46 3.47 -5.60 1.55
CA GLN A 46 4.22 -4.90 0.50
C GLN A 46 3.32 -4.60 -0.71
N ARG A 47 2.47 -5.55 -1.13
CA ARG A 47 1.48 -5.31 -2.21
C ARG A 47 0.49 -4.20 -1.86
N GLN A 48 -0.07 -4.21 -0.64
CA GLN A 48 -0.98 -3.16 -0.16
C GLN A 48 -0.29 -1.79 -0.11
N ALA A 49 0.98 -1.74 0.29
CA ALA A 49 1.74 -0.50 0.29
C ALA A 49 2.00 0.02 -1.13
N HIS A 50 2.27 -0.86 -2.10
CA HIS A 50 2.44 -0.48 -3.51
C HIS A 50 1.13 -0.01 -4.14
N GLU A 51 0.02 -0.72 -3.92
CA GLU A 51 -1.31 -0.34 -4.42
C GLU A 51 -1.75 1.03 -3.90
N ALA A 52 -1.49 1.32 -2.62
CA ALA A 52 -1.78 2.64 -2.04
C ALA A 52 -0.95 3.77 -2.67
N ILE A 53 0.30 3.50 -3.07
CA ILE A 53 1.18 4.49 -3.72
C ILE A 53 0.73 4.76 -5.15
N GLU A 54 0.35 3.73 -5.90
CA GLU A 54 -0.14 3.89 -7.27
C GLU A 54 -1.45 4.66 -7.30
N HIS A 55 -2.37 4.36 -6.37
CA HIS A 55 -3.61 5.10 -6.24
C HIS A 55 -3.39 6.57 -5.82
N ASP A 56 -2.51 6.83 -4.86
CA ASP A 56 -2.19 8.20 -4.43
C ASP A 56 -1.58 9.01 -5.57
N ARG A 57 -0.67 8.42 -6.35
CA ARG A 57 -0.10 9.06 -7.54
C ARG A 57 -1.19 9.41 -8.55
N TRP A 58 -2.01 8.42 -8.93
CA TRP A 58 -3.11 8.64 -9.87
C TRP A 58 -4.07 9.72 -9.37
N PHE A 59 -4.44 9.70 -8.08
CA PHE A 59 -5.34 10.67 -7.49
C PHE A 59 -4.77 12.10 -7.54
N ARG A 60 -3.48 12.28 -7.26
CA ARG A 60 -2.82 13.59 -7.37
C ARG A 60 -2.78 14.08 -8.81
N GLU A 61 -2.51 13.20 -9.78
CA GLU A 61 -2.58 13.53 -11.21
C GLU A 61 -4.00 13.99 -11.59
N GLN A 62 -5.07 13.36 -11.06
CA GLN A 62 -6.44 13.82 -11.27
C GLN A 62 -6.73 15.19 -10.63
N ILE A 63 -6.20 15.45 -9.42
CA ILE A 63 -6.36 16.78 -8.78
C ILE A 63 -5.69 17.87 -9.60
N GLU A 64 -4.48 17.64 -10.11
CA GLU A 64 -3.78 18.64 -10.94
C GLU A 64 -4.56 18.99 -12.21
N VAL A 65 -5.19 18.00 -12.84
CA VAL A 65 -6.08 18.23 -13.99
C VAL A 65 -7.31 19.04 -13.56
N ALA A 66 -7.98 18.66 -12.48
CA ALA A 66 -9.18 19.35 -12.00
C ALA A 66 -8.91 20.81 -11.60
N LEU A 67 -7.74 21.10 -11.00
CA LEU A 67 -7.33 22.47 -10.69
C LEU A 67 -7.09 23.29 -11.96
N ARG A 68 -6.40 22.71 -12.96
CA ARG A 68 -6.17 23.39 -14.24
C ARG A 68 -7.47 23.70 -14.96
N GLU A 69 -8.41 22.76 -14.96
CA GLU A 69 -9.74 22.96 -15.52
C GLU A 69 -10.48 24.05 -14.74
N ALA A 70 -10.49 24.02 -13.41
CA ALA A 70 -11.13 25.05 -12.60
C ALA A 70 -10.55 26.47 -12.84
N ASP A 71 -9.24 26.58 -13.08
CA ASP A 71 -8.56 27.84 -13.36
C ASP A 71 -8.69 28.31 -14.81
N ASP A 72 -9.18 27.48 -15.74
CA ASP A 72 -9.40 27.88 -17.14
C ASP A 72 -10.54 28.91 -17.22
N PRO A 73 -10.32 30.10 -17.82
CA PRO A 73 -11.35 31.13 -17.94
C PRO A 73 -12.56 30.69 -18.79
N ASN A 74 -12.42 29.64 -19.60
CA ASN A 74 -13.52 29.07 -20.39
C ASN A 74 -14.34 28.02 -19.63
N SER A 75 -14.01 27.76 -18.37
CA SER A 75 -14.70 26.72 -17.60
C SER A 75 -16.14 27.11 -17.26
N GLU A 76 -17.05 26.21 -17.63
CA GLU A 76 -18.47 26.35 -17.37
C GLU A 76 -18.80 25.85 -15.95
N TRP A 77 -19.14 26.78 -15.07
CA TRP A 77 -19.55 26.46 -13.71
C TRP A 77 -21.04 26.12 -13.64
N VAL A 78 -21.35 24.89 -13.26
CA VAL A 78 -22.74 24.42 -13.11
C VAL A 78 -23.25 24.71 -11.70
N PRO A 79 -24.41 25.38 -11.52
CA PRO A 79 -25.00 25.58 -10.21
C PRO A 79 -25.35 24.25 -9.53
N HIS A 80 -25.14 24.18 -8.20
CA HIS A 80 -25.38 22.96 -7.41
C HIS A 80 -26.79 22.37 -7.58
N GLU A 81 -27.81 23.22 -7.70
CA GLU A 81 -29.19 22.76 -7.87
C GLU A 81 -29.42 22.05 -9.22
N VAL A 82 -28.71 22.46 -10.28
CA VAL A 82 -28.77 21.78 -11.58
C VAL A 82 -28.16 20.39 -11.47
N VAL A 83 -27.01 20.26 -10.78
CA VAL A 83 -26.36 18.97 -10.53
C VAL A 83 -27.27 18.03 -9.71
N LYS A 84 -27.94 18.55 -8.67
CA LYS A 84 -28.89 17.74 -7.88
C LYS A 84 -30.05 17.21 -8.73
N GLN A 85 -30.62 18.05 -9.58
CA GLN A 85 -31.73 17.65 -10.45
C GLN A 85 -31.27 16.58 -11.44
N ASP A 86 -30.10 16.76 -12.05
CA ASP A 86 -29.54 15.79 -12.98
C ASP A 86 -29.28 14.44 -12.30
N MET A 87 -28.63 14.45 -11.14
CA MET A 87 -28.38 13.23 -10.35
C MET A 87 -29.68 12.53 -9.93
N ALA A 88 -30.72 13.27 -9.56
CA ALA A 88 -32.03 12.71 -9.22
C ALA A 88 -32.68 12.02 -10.43
N ARG A 89 -32.60 12.64 -11.61
CA ARG A 89 -33.07 12.07 -12.87
C ARG A 89 -32.33 10.79 -13.21
N GLN A 90 -30.99 10.84 -13.27
CA GLN A 90 -30.16 9.67 -13.58
C GLN A 90 -30.43 8.51 -12.63
N ARG A 91 -30.57 8.79 -11.33
CA ARG A 91 -30.91 7.76 -10.33
C ARG A 91 -32.28 7.14 -10.58
N ALA A 92 -33.29 7.93 -10.93
CA ALA A 92 -34.63 7.42 -11.24
C ALA A 92 -34.62 6.50 -12.47
N GLU A 93 -33.89 6.88 -13.52
CA GLU A 93 -33.72 6.08 -14.73
C GLU A 93 -32.99 4.75 -14.45
N LEU A 94 -31.90 4.79 -13.67
CA LEU A 94 -31.18 3.58 -13.27
C LEU A 94 -32.06 2.63 -12.45
N LEU A 95 -32.88 3.16 -11.54
CA LEU A 95 -33.83 2.35 -10.77
C LEU A 95 -34.91 1.73 -11.66
N ALA A 96 -35.43 2.47 -12.63
CA ALA A 96 -36.39 1.95 -13.58
C ALA A 96 -35.78 0.82 -14.44
N ARG A 97 -34.52 0.96 -14.87
CA ARG A 97 -33.78 -0.11 -15.59
C ARG A 97 -33.60 -1.35 -14.74
N ILE A 98 -33.13 -1.21 -13.50
CA ILE A 98 -32.95 -2.35 -12.57
C ILE A 98 -34.28 -3.08 -12.35
N LYS A 99 -35.39 -2.34 -12.24
CA LYS A 99 -36.71 -2.94 -12.08
C LYS A 99 -37.21 -3.61 -13.37
N GLY A 100 -36.99 -2.99 -14.53
CA GLY A 100 -37.40 -3.53 -15.83
C GLY A 100 -36.55 -4.74 -16.29
N ASP A 101 -35.30 -4.84 -15.85
CA ASP A 101 -34.45 -6.02 -16.05
C ASP A 101 -34.80 -7.18 -15.10
N ALA A 102 -35.69 -6.96 -14.13
CA ALA A 102 -36.15 -7.94 -13.14
C ALA A 102 -37.56 -8.50 -13.42
N GLU A 103 -38.20 -8.07 -14.51
CA GLU A 103 -39.47 -8.62 -15.05
C GLU A 103 -39.21 -9.42 -16.33
#